data_AF-A0A497I894-F1
#
_entry.id   AF-A0A497I894-F1
#
_cell.length_a   1.000
_cell.length_b   1.000
_cell.length_c   1.000
_cell.angle_alpha   90.00
_cell.angle_beta   90.00
_cell.angle_gamma   90.00
#
_symmetry.space_group_name_H-M   'P 1'
#
loop_
_entity.id
_entity.type
_entity.pdbx_description
1 polymer ?
#
loop_
_entity_poly.entity_id
_entity_poly.type
_entity_poly.pdbx_seq_one_letter_code
_entity_poly.pdbx_strand_id
1 'polypeptide(L)'
;VTLLNLFIGGAWLHLWVYVLGGKQGIKQTWKAMIYASTPSLLLGWIPFINIFTGLWSFILTLLFIGDMQKIGWPKTLLAIILAGEIPILCSLATLLWMLSYFIY
;
A
#
# COMPACT_ATOMS: atom_id res chain seq x y z
N VAL A 1 -7.32 2.53 -10.00
CA VAL A 1 -7.43 2.64 -8.52
C VAL A 1 -8.84 3.08 -8.19
N THR A 2 -9.58 2.32 -7.38
CA THR A 2 -10.91 2.75 -6.89
C THR A 2 -10.77 3.47 -5.55
N LEU A 3 -11.69 4.40 -5.24
CA LEU A 3 -11.70 5.13 -3.96
C LEU A 3 -11.76 4.18 -2.76
N LEU A 4 -12.52 3.08 -2.88
CA LEU A 4 -12.61 2.06 -1.85
C LEU A 4 -11.25 1.44 -1.52
N ASN A 5 -10.44 1.15 -2.54
CA ASN A 5 -9.11 0.56 -2.36
C ASN A 5 -8.16 1.53 -1.63
N LEU A 6 -8.32 2.85 -1.80
CA LEU A 6 -7.51 3.84 -1.08
C LEU A 6 -7.81 3.85 0.43
N PHE A 7 -9.09 3.74 0.80
CA PHE A 7 -9.46 3.73 2.20
C PHE A 7 -9.08 2.42 2.89
N ILE A 8 -9.43 1.28 2.28
CA ILE A 8 -9.12 -0.06 2.83
C ILE A 8 -7.60 -0.27 2.83
N GLY A 9 -6.94 -0.02 1.70
CA GLY A 9 -5.48 -0.14 1.58
C GLY A 9 -4.75 0.82 2.51
N GLY A 10 -5.28 2.03 2.73
CA GLY A 10 -4.70 2.97 3.68
C GLY A 10 -4.91 2.62 5.14
N ALA A 11 -6.05 2.02 5.49
CA ALA A 11 -6.23 1.45 6.83
C ALA A 11 -5.26 0.29 7.07
N TRP A 12 -5.09 -0.59 6.07
CA TRP A 12 -4.15 -1.69 6.12
C TRP A 12 -2.70 -1.21 6.24
N LEU A 13 -2.27 -0.26 5.40
CA LEU A 13 -0.94 0.35 5.49
C LEU A 13 -0.73 1.06 6.83
N HIS A 14 -1.76 1.74 7.35
CA HIS A 14 -1.67 2.44 8.62
C HIS A 14 -1.40 1.51 9.80
N LEU A 15 -1.89 0.26 9.76
CA LEU A 15 -1.57 -0.75 10.77
C LEU A 15 -0.05 -0.94 10.89
N TRP A 16 0.63 -1.13 9.75
CA TRP A 16 2.09 -1.32 9.72
C TRP A 16 2.86 -0.05 10.06
N VAL A 17 2.39 1.10 9.56
CA VAL A 17 2.93 2.42 9.94
C VAL A 17 2.84 2.63 11.46
N TYR A 18 1.71 2.29 12.08
CA TYR A 18 1.48 2.44 13.51
C TYR A 18 2.40 1.55 14.33
N VAL A 19 2.53 0.27 13.93
CA VAL A 19 3.47 -0.69 14.54
C VAL A 19 4.92 -0.17 14.47
N LEU A 20 5.29 0.50 13.37
CA LEU A 20 6.63 1.02 13.15
C LEU A 20 6.84 2.45 13.72
N GLY A 21 5.87 2.99 14.45
CA GLY A 21 5.99 4.21 15.24
C GLY A 21 5.34 5.46 14.62
N GLY A 22 4.64 5.33 13.50
CA GLY A 22 3.85 6.41 12.90
C GLY A 22 2.56 6.65 13.68
N LYS A 23 2.53 7.74 14.46
CA LYS A 23 1.42 8.07 15.37
C LYS A 23 0.70 9.36 15.01
N GLN A 24 0.81 9.83 13.76
CA GLN A 24 0.17 11.07 13.31
C GLN A 24 -1.31 10.88 12.94
N GLY A 25 -1.84 9.66 13.14
CA GLY A 25 -3.24 9.28 12.91
C GLY A 25 -3.52 8.81 11.48
N ILE A 26 -4.62 8.06 11.33
CA ILE A 26 -5.04 7.43 10.07
C ILE A 26 -5.28 8.45 8.94
N LYS A 27 -5.78 9.64 9.29
CA LYS A 27 -6.04 10.71 8.31
C LYS A 27 -4.80 11.10 7.51
N GLN A 28 -3.62 11.04 8.14
CA GLN A 28 -2.35 11.35 7.47
C GLN A 28 -1.93 10.24 6.51
N THR A 29 -2.16 8.97 6.85
CA THR A 29 -1.92 7.86 5.92
C THR A 29 -2.85 7.94 4.71
N TRP A 30 -4.14 8.26 4.90
CA TRP A 30 -5.05 8.45 3.77
C TRP A 30 -4.68 9.64 2.90
N LYS A 31 -4.31 10.80 3.48
CA LYS A 31 -3.82 11.94 2.70
C LYS A 31 -2.59 11.56 1.87
N ALA A 32 -1.61 10.91 2.50
CA ALA A 32 -0.40 10.45 1.83
C ALA A 32 -0.73 9.52 0.65
N MET A 33 -1.63 8.55 0.85
CA MET A 33 -2.04 7.63 -0.23
C MET A 33 -2.82 8.31 -1.35
N ILE A 34 -3.72 9.25 -1.02
CA ILE A 34 -4.48 10.00 -2.03
C ILE A 34 -3.51 10.81 -2.89
N TYR A 35 -2.59 11.55 -2.28
CA TYR A 35 -1.60 12.35 -3.01
C TYR A 35 -0.62 11.47 -3.80
N ALA A 36 -0.15 10.37 -3.22
CA ALA A 36 0.72 9.44 -3.90
C ALA A 36 0.06 8.77 -5.10
N SER A 37 -1.25 8.54 -5.06
CA SER A 37 -1.99 7.88 -6.13
C SER A 37 -2.36 8.81 -7.29
N THR A 38 -2.07 10.11 -7.17
CA THR A 38 -2.40 11.12 -8.19
C THR A 38 -1.93 10.74 -9.60
N PRO A 39 -0.69 10.27 -9.82
CA PRO A 39 -0.24 9.85 -11.15
C PRO A 39 -1.11 8.76 -11.75
N SER A 40 -1.44 7.72 -10.98
CA SER A 40 -2.28 6.62 -11.47
C SER A 40 -3.75 7.03 -11.62
N LEU A 41 -4.25 7.96 -10.82
CA LEU A 41 -5.62 8.48 -10.95
C LEU A 41 -5.77 9.39 -12.18
N LEU A 42 -4.76 10.21 -12.49
CA LEU A 42 -4.80 11.14 -13.62
C LEU A 42 -4.38 10.51 -14.95
N LEU A 43 -3.38 9.64 -14.94
CA LEU A 43 -2.72 9.14 -16.15
C LEU A 43 -2.96 7.64 -16.40
N GLY A 44 -3.55 6.92 -15.44
CA GLY A 44 -3.74 5.46 -15.54
C GLY A 44 -4.76 5.00 -16.59
N TRP A 45 -5.52 5.93 -17.20
CA TRP A 45 -6.39 5.64 -18.34
C TRP A 45 -5.61 5.52 -19.65
N ILE A 46 -4.37 6.01 -19.71
CA ILE A 46 -3.55 5.97 -20.92
C ILE A 46 -2.94 4.56 -21.06
N PRO A 47 -3.16 3.88 -22.19
CA PRO A 47 -2.55 2.57 -22.45
C PRO A 47 -1.02 2.61 -22.31
N PHE A 48 -0.43 1.52 -21.81
CA PHE A 48 1.03 1.31 -21.67
C PHE A 48 1.77 2.20 -20.64
N ILE A 49 1.18 3.28 -20.11
CA ILE A 49 1.86 4.17 -19.14
C ILE A 49 1.73 3.66 -17.68
N ASN A 50 0.87 2.66 -17.44
CA ASN A 50 0.57 2.16 -16.09
C ASN A 50 1.81 1.82 -15.25
N ILE A 51 2.85 1.22 -15.85
CA ILE A 51 4.09 0.88 -15.13
C ILE A 51 4.83 2.12 -14.61
N PHE A 52 4.88 3.19 -15.42
CA PHE A 52 5.50 4.47 -15.03
C PHE A 52 4.67 5.18 -13.96
N THR A 53 3.34 5.20 -14.10
CA THR A 53 2.48 5.79 -13.06
C THR A 53 2.57 5.03 -11.74
N GLY A 54 2.73 3.69 -11.80
CA GLY A 54 2.87 2.85 -10.62
C GLY A 54 4.19 3.11 -9.90
N LEU A 55 5.30 3.14 -10.63
CA LEU A 55 6.61 3.45 -10.06
C LEU A 55 6.65 4.87 -9.45
N TRP A 56 6.06 5.84 -10.14
CA TRP A 56 5.94 7.20 -9.62
C TRP A 56 5.09 7.23 -8.33
N SER A 57 3.93 6.58 -8.33
CA SER A 57 3.05 6.49 -7.16
C SER A 57 3.72 5.79 -5.97
N PHE A 58 4.55 4.77 -6.24
CA PHE A 58 5.32 4.07 -5.22
C PHE A 58 6.33 5.00 -4.54
N ILE A 59 7.12 5.74 -5.34
CA ILE A 59 8.10 6.71 -4.82
C ILE A 59 7.40 7.79 -3.99
N LEU A 60 6.27 8.32 -4.48
CA LEU A 60 5.49 9.30 -3.74
C LEU A 60 4.89 8.73 -2.45
N THR A 61 4.47 7.47 -2.44
CA THR A 61 3.96 6.82 -1.22
C THR A 61 5.05 6.78 -0.15
N LEU A 62 6.27 6.41 -0.54
CA LEU A 62 7.42 6.37 0.36
C LEU A 62 7.75 7.78 0.92
N LEU A 63 7.73 8.80 0.07
CA LEU A 63 7.94 10.20 0.47
C LEU A 63 6.86 10.70 1.44
N PHE A 64 5.59 10.62 1.02
CA PHE A 64 4.48 11.20 1.78
C PHE A 64 4.20 10.46 3.08
N ILE A 65 4.31 9.12 3.12
CA ILE A 65 4.14 8.40 4.39
C ILE A 65 5.26 8.75 5.35
N GLY A 66 6.51 8.77 4.91
CA GLY A 66 7.65 9.12 5.76
C GLY A 66 7.51 10.51 6.38
N ASP A 67 7.19 11.50 5.54
CA ASP A 67 7.01 12.88 5.96
C ASP A 67 5.77 13.07 6.85
N MET A 68 4.59 12.64 6.39
CA MET A 68 3.33 12.87 7.11
C MET A 68 3.19 12.06 8.39
N GLN A 69 3.83 10.89 8.48
CA GLN A 69 3.84 10.07 9.70
C GLN A 69 5.06 10.33 10.57
N LYS A 70 6.00 11.18 10.11
CA LYS A 70 7.25 11.52 10.81
C LYS A 70 8.05 10.27 11.21
N ILE A 71 8.12 9.30 10.31
CA ILE A 71 8.89 8.06 10.49
C ILE A 71 10.09 8.06 9.54
N GLY A 72 11.23 7.55 10.02
CA GLY A 72 12.45 7.49 9.23
C GLY A 72 12.33 6.55 8.02
N TRP A 73 13.06 6.86 6.95
CA TRP A 73 13.06 6.13 5.67
C TRP A 73 13.07 4.59 5.77
N PRO A 74 13.93 3.95 6.59
CA PRO A 74 13.95 2.49 6.69
C PRO A 74 12.64 1.91 7.23
N LYS A 75 12.02 2.61 8.19
CA LYS A 75 10.74 2.22 8.79
C LYS A 75 9.60 2.42 7.80
N THR A 76 9.62 3.51 7.03
CA THR A 76 8.63 3.73 5.98
C THR A 76 8.68 2.64 4.92
N LEU A 77 9.88 2.32 4.44
CA LEU A 77 10.08 1.27 3.45
C LEU A 77 9.58 -0.08 3.98
N LEU A 78 9.95 -0.41 5.22
CA LEU A 78 9.50 -1.63 5.88
C LEU A 78 7.97 -1.67 6.02
N ALA A 79 7.32 -0.56 6.38
CA ALA A 79 5.86 -0.48 6.48
C ALA A 79 5.18 -0.79 5.15
N ILE A 80 5.70 -0.22 4.05
CA ILE A 80 5.15 -0.40 2.70
C ILE A 80 5.34 -1.83 2.22
N ILE A 81 6.53 -2.42 2.44
CA ILE A 81 6.82 -3.81 2.08
C ILE A 81 5.90 -4.76 2.86
N LEU A 82 5.82 -4.62 4.19
CA LEU A 82 4.95 -5.45 5.02
C LEU A 82 3.47 -5.33 4.58
N ALA A 83 3.02 -4.12 4.27
CA ALA A 83 1.67 -3.90 3.77
C ALA A 83 1.41 -4.60 2.43
N GLY A 84 2.39 -4.68 1.54
CA GLY A 84 2.28 -5.32 0.23
C GLY A 84 2.41 -6.85 0.26
N GLU A 85 3.39 -7.39 0.99
CA GLU A 85 3.73 -8.82 0.95
C GLU A 85 2.74 -9.70 1.73
N ILE A 86 2.21 -9.20 2.86
CA ILE A 86 1.34 -10.00 3.74
C ILE A 86 0.03 -10.44 3.05
N PRO A 87 -0.69 -9.58 2.31
CA PRO A 87 -1.84 -10.01 1.52
C PRO A 87 -1.51 -11.12 0.49
N ILE A 88 -0.32 -11.07 -0.12
CA ILE A 88 0.13 -12.07 -1.09
C ILE A 88 0.34 -13.42 -0.39
N LEU A 89 1.03 -13.43 0.75
CA LEU A 89 1.23 -14.64 1.54
C LEU A 89 -0.08 -15.24 2.06
N CYS A 90 -1.01 -14.40 2.54
CA CYS A 90 -2.33 -14.85 2.98
C CYS A 90 -3.13 -15.49 1.85
N SER A 91 -3.14 -14.88 0.66
CA SER A 91 -3.85 -15.43 -0.50
C SER A 91 -3.25 -16.77 -0.96
N LEU A 92 -1.91 -16.89 -0.99
CA LEU A 92 -1.23 -18.14 -1.30
C LEU A 92 -1.57 -19.25 -0.29
N ALA A 93 -1.56 -18.94 1.01
CA ALA A 93 -1.91 -19.90 2.05
C ALA A 93 -3.35 -20.40 1.91
N THR A 94 -4.32 -19.51 1.62
CA THR A 94 -5.71 -19.91 1.39
C THR A 94 -5.87 -20.79 0.15
N LEU A 95 -5.13 -20.50 -0.93
CA LEU A 95 -5.15 -21.32 -2.14
C LEU A 95 -4.61 -22.73 -1.87
N LEU A 96 -3.48 -22.85 -1.18
CA LEU A 96 -2.90 -24.15 -0.81
C LEU A 96 -3.85 -24.96 0.08
N TRP A 97 -4.50 -24.31 1.05
CA TRP A 97 -5.50 -24.94 1.90
C TRP A 97 -6.70 -25.45 1.09
N MET A 98 -7.22 -24.65 0.15
CA MET A 98 -8.28 -25.08 -0.77
C MET A 98 -7.86 -26.28 -1.62
N LEU A 99 -6.65 -26.27 -2.18
CA LEU A 99 -6.13 -27.38 -2.97
C LEU A 99 -6.03 -28.68 -2.17
N SER A 100 -5.73 -28.59 -0.87
CA SER A 100 -5.69 -29.77 -0.02
C SER A 100 -7.03 -30.52 0.03
N TYR A 101 -8.16 -29.81 0.01
CA TYR A 101 -9.50 -30.44 -0.04
C TYR A 101 -9.81 -31.18 -1.32
N PHE A 102 -9.14 -30.88 -2.43
CA PHE A 102 -9.32 -31.60 -3.70
C PHE A 102 -8.44 -32.84 -3.79
N ILE A 103 -7.43 -32.95 -2.92
CA ILE A 103 -6.45 -34.05 -2.89
C ILE A 103 -6.90 -35.17 -1.94
N TYR A 104 -7.83 -34.90 -1.03
CA TYR A 104 -8.45 -35.88 -0.11
C TYR A 104 -9.90 -36.16 -0.50
#